data_AF-A0A2Y9M5B2-F1
#
_entry.id   AF-A0A2Y9M5B2-F1
#
_cell.length_a   1.000
_cell.length_b   1.000
_cell.length_c   1.000
_cell.angle_alpha   90.00
_cell.angle_beta   90.00
_cell.angle_gamma   90.00
#
_symmetry.space_group_name_H-M   'P 1'
#
loop_
_entity.id
_entity.type
_entity.pdbx_description
1 polymer ?
#
loop_
_entity_poly.entity_id
_entity_poly.type
_entity_poly.pdbx_seq_one_letter_code
_entity_poly.pdbx_strand_id
1 'polypeptide(L)'
;MFPAAPKTQLVLGSPGPATVAPKDVHFYDFLKPWLGDGLLLSAGDKWSSHRRMLTPAFHFNILKPYMKIFTKSADIMHAKWQHLVTEGHTHLDMFEHISLMTLDSLQKCVFSFDSNCQEKPSEYIAAILELSALVAKRHQQIFLNVDLLYYLTPDGRCFRRACRLVHNFTDVVIQERRRTLPSQGIDDFLKAKAKAKTLDFIDVLLLTKDEDGKGLSDEDIRAEADTFMFEGHDTTASGLSWVLYNLAKHPEYQERCRQEVQELLRDREPKEIEWDDLAQLPFLTMCIKESLRLHPPVTVISRRCTQDTVLPDGRVIPKGVICLISIFGTHHNPSVWPDPEVYDPFRFDPENIKGRSPLAFIPFSAGPRNCIGQSFAMTEMKVVLALTLLRFRVLPDKEEPRRKPELIMRAEGGLWLRVEPLSASQQ
;
A
#
# COMPACT_ATOMS: atom_id res chain seq x y z
N MET A 1 -16.98 -8.16 -26.63
CA MET A 1 -16.06 -8.53 -25.54
C MET A 1 -14.68 -8.03 -25.93
N PHE A 2 -14.20 -6.93 -25.37
CA PHE A 2 -12.96 -6.27 -25.82
C PHE A 2 -11.77 -6.74 -24.98
N PRO A 3 -10.62 -7.09 -25.58
CA PRO A 3 -9.43 -7.43 -24.82
C PRO A 3 -8.92 -6.18 -24.08
N ALA A 4 -8.80 -6.24 -22.76
CA ALA A 4 -8.31 -5.14 -21.92
C ALA A 4 -6.78 -4.93 -22.04
N ALA A 5 -6.05 -5.98 -22.42
CA ALA A 5 -4.58 -6.02 -22.46
C ALA A 5 -3.89 -4.97 -23.37
N PRO A 6 -4.40 -4.62 -24.58
CA PRO A 6 -3.73 -3.66 -25.47
C PRO A 6 -3.88 -2.20 -25.00
N LYS A 7 -4.90 -1.87 -24.20
CA LYS A 7 -5.16 -0.48 -23.75
C LYS A 7 -4.26 -0.09 -22.58
N THR A 8 -3.96 -1.02 -21.69
CA THR A 8 -3.03 -0.82 -20.56
C THR A 8 -1.61 -0.47 -21.06
N GLN A 9 -1.23 -1.00 -22.24
CA GLN A 9 0.09 -0.79 -22.85
C GLN A 9 0.39 0.64 -23.28
N LEU A 10 -0.58 1.39 -23.79
CA LEU A 10 -0.30 2.76 -24.22
C LEU A 10 -0.28 3.76 -23.05
N VAL A 11 -1.11 3.55 -22.02
CA VAL A 11 -1.21 4.50 -20.91
C VAL A 11 -0.08 4.31 -19.88
N LEU A 12 0.38 3.07 -19.68
CA LEU A 12 1.44 2.77 -18.71
C LEU A 12 2.80 2.42 -19.34
N GLY A 13 2.83 2.06 -20.64
CA GLY A 13 4.04 1.55 -21.32
C GLY A 13 4.63 2.46 -22.41
N SER A 14 4.13 3.68 -22.61
CA SER A 14 4.71 4.60 -23.60
C SER A 14 6.06 5.18 -23.11
N PRO A 15 7.17 5.01 -23.86
CA PRO A 15 8.46 5.66 -23.57
C PRO A 15 8.40 7.13 -24.02
N GLY A 16 7.60 7.93 -23.35
CA GLY A 16 7.57 9.39 -23.52
C GLY A 16 8.36 10.09 -22.42
N PRO A 17 8.88 11.30 -22.66
CA PRO A 17 9.47 12.13 -21.60
C PRO A 17 8.44 12.41 -20.50
N ALA A 18 8.92 12.83 -19.32
CA ALA A 18 8.12 13.08 -18.10
C ALA A 18 7.11 14.24 -18.19
N THR A 19 6.53 14.51 -19.37
CA THR A 19 5.36 15.36 -19.59
C THR A 19 4.09 14.50 -19.46
N VAL A 20 3.87 14.10 -18.21
CA VAL A 20 2.88 13.19 -17.61
C VAL A 20 1.47 13.24 -18.23
N ALA A 21 0.85 12.09 -18.47
CA ALA A 21 -0.61 11.95 -18.59
C ALA A 21 -1.27 12.28 -17.24
N PRO A 22 -1.82 13.49 -17.03
CA PRO A 22 -2.28 13.92 -15.73
C PRO A 22 -3.41 13.02 -15.25
N LYS A 23 -3.59 12.96 -13.93
CA LYS A 23 -4.74 12.29 -13.33
C LYS A 23 -6.03 13.01 -13.72
N ASP A 24 -7.15 12.29 -13.69
CA ASP A 24 -8.44 12.94 -13.93
C ASP A 24 -8.71 13.98 -12.83
N VAL A 25 -9.27 15.12 -13.19
CA VAL A 25 -9.54 16.22 -12.24
C VAL A 25 -10.90 16.09 -11.57
N HIS A 26 -11.68 15.05 -11.85
CA HIS A 26 -13.00 14.90 -11.24
C HIS A 26 -12.91 14.11 -9.94
N PHE A 27 -12.32 12.92 -9.98
CA PHE A 27 -12.17 12.05 -8.83
C PHE A 27 -11.00 12.47 -7.93
N TYR A 28 -9.82 12.73 -8.50
CA TYR A 28 -8.64 13.05 -7.70
C TYR A 28 -8.75 14.42 -7.00
N ASP A 29 -9.59 15.35 -7.49
CA ASP A 29 -9.83 16.62 -6.82
C ASP A 29 -10.60 16.45 -5.50
N PHE A 30 -11.37 15.37 -5.34
CA PHE A 30 -12.03 15.05 -4.06
C PHE A 30 -11.02 14.66 -2.96
N LEU A 31 -9.82 14.22 -3.35
CA LEU A 31 -8.75 13.86 -2.43
C LEU A 31 -7.88 15.07 -2.02
N LYS A 32 -7.87 16.15 -2.80
CA LYS A 32 -7.02 17.33 -2.52
C LYS A 32 -7.21 17.95 -1.13
N PRO A 33 -8.43 18.11 -0.60
CA PRO A 33 -8.61 18.66 0.75
C PRO A 33 -8.10 17.74 1.86
N TRP A 34 -7.84 16.47 1.56
CA TRP A 34 -7.28 15.50 2.49
C TRP A 34 -5.77 15.35 2.29
N LEU A 35 -5.30 15.01 1.08
CA LEU A 35 -3.90 14.68 0.82
C LEU A 35 -3.03 15.87 0.38
N GLY A 36 -3.64 17.02 0.13
CA GLY A 36 -2.95 18.17 -0.46
C GLY A 36 -2.39 17.87 -1.86
N ASP A 37 -1.46 18.69 -2.33
CA ASP A 37 -0.82 18.52 -3.65
C ASP A 37 0.48 17.69 -3.56
N GLY A 38 0.41 16.54 -2.88
CA GLY A 38 1.52 15.59 -2.70
C GLY A 38 1.78 14.70 -3.92
N LEU A 39 2.67 13.70 -3.79
CA LEU A 39 3.15 12.89 -4.91
C LEU A 39 2.04 12.16 -5.69
N LEU A 40 0.93 11.80 -5.02
CA LEU A 40 -0.24 11.24 -5.68
C LEU A 40 -0.88 12.28 -6.60
N LEU A 41 -1.21 13.47 -6.10
CA LEU A 41 -2.09 14.40 -6.82
C LEU A 41 -1.33 15.36 -7.74
N SER A 42 -0.07 15.67 -7.41
CA SER A 42 0.78 16.58 -8.17
C SER A 42 1.05 16.11 -9.61
N ALA A 43 1.35 17.06 -10.50
CA ALA A 43 1.64 16.81 -11.90
C ALA A 43 2.83 17.66 -12.39
N GLY A 44 3.29 17.40 -13.62
CA GLY A 44 4.37 18.16 -14.27
C GLY A 44 5.69 18.15 -13.48
N ASP A 45 6.35 19.30 -13.49
CA ASP A 45 7.69 19.47 -12.91
C ASP A 45 7.70 19.28 -11.39
N LYS A 46 6.65 19.73 -10.69
CA LYS A 46 6.51 19.52 -9.23
C LYS A 46 6.55 18.04 -8.89
N TRP A 47 5.72 17.24 -9.57
CA TRP A 47 5.73 15.79 -9.37
C TRP A 47 7.08 15.17 -9.71
N SER A 48 7.70 15.56 -10.83
CA SER A 48 8.98 15.00 -11.24
C SER A 48 10.09 15.32 -10.23
N SER A 49 10.09 16.53 -9.69
CA SER A 49 11.01 16.99 -8.65
C SER A 49 10.82 16.19 -7.35
N HIS A 50 9.58 16.14 -6.84
CA HIS A 50 9.26 15.40 -5.61
C HIS A 50 9.54 13.90 -5.76
N ARG A 51 9.19 13.30 -6.91
CA ARG A 51 9.48 11.89 -7.20
C ARG A 51 10.98 11.61 -7.14
N ARG A 52 11.80 12.46 -7.76
CA ARG A 52 13.25 12.32 -7.78
C ARG A 52 13.84 12.44 -6.37
N MET A 53 13.36 13.43 -5.61
CA MET A 53 13.79 13.68 -4.23
C MET A 53 13.45 12.54 -3.29
N LEU A 54 12.25 11.95 -3.40
CA LEU A 54 11.74 10.93 -2.48
C LEU A 54 12.18 9.51 -2.82
N THR A 55 12.49 9.20 -4.07
CA THR A 55 12.87 7.83 -4.50
C THR A 55 14.04 7.21 -3.71
N PRO A 56 15.11 7.94 -3.34
CA PRO A 56 16.19 7.40 -2.52
C PRO A 56 15.75 6.84 -1.16
N ALA A 57 14.68 7.37 -0.56
CA ALA A 57 14.16 6.90 0.74
C ALA A 57 13.57 5.47 0.68
N PHE A 58 13.30 4.95 -0.52
CA PHE A 58 12.74 3.61 -0.74
C PHE A 58 13.77 2.63 -1.33
N HIS A 59 15.05 3.02 -1.33
CA HIS A 59 16.14 2.18 -1.81
C HIS A 59 16.41 1.03 -0.82
N PHE A 60 16.81 -0.15 -1.31
CA PHE A 60 16.96 -1.36 -0.48
C PHE A 60 17.86 -1.19 0.75
N ASN A 61 18.91 -0.36 0.68
CA ASN A 61 19.78 -0.07 1.83
C ASN A 61 19.03 0.58 3.01
N ILE A 62 17.97 1.35 2.74
CA ILE A 62 17.08 1.94 3.76
C ILE A 62 16.10 0.88 4.29
N LEU A 63 15.64 -0.01 3.41
CA LEU A 63 14.67 -1.06 3.76
C LEU A 63 15.30 -2.19 4.60
N LYS A 64 16.61 -2.44 4.47
CA LYS A 64 17.33 -3.47 5.25
C LYS A 64 17.14 -3.28 6.77
N PRO A 65 17.40 -2.10 7.36
CA PRO A 65 17.09 -1.82 8.76
C PRO A 65 15.63 -2.03 9.14
N TYR A 66 14.69 -1.74 8.24
CA TYR A 66 13.25 -1.85 8.50
C TYR A 66 12.78 -3.29 8.73
N MET A 67 13.54 -4.31 8.32
CA MET A 67 13.26 -5.72 8.64
C MET A 67 13.00 -5.93 10.13
N LYS A 68 13.82 -5.34 11.00
CA LYS A 68 13.66 -5.44 12.46
C LYS A 68 12.41 -4.74 12.96
N ILE A 69 12.03 -3.63 12.32
CA ILE A 69 10.82 -2.89 12.66
C ILE A 69 9.58 -3.69 12.24
N PHE A 70 9.56 -4.26 11.03
CA PHE A 70 8.48 -5.13 10.58
C PHE A 70 8.29 -6.33 11.50
N THR A 71 9.37 -7.01 11.89
CA THR A 71 9.32 -8.11 12.86
C THR A 71 8.73 -7.65 14.19
N LYS A 72 9.22 -6.54 14.76
CA LYS A 72 8.71 -6.01 16.03
C LYS A 72 7.24 -5.62 15.97
N SER A 73 6.81 -4.95 14.90
CA SER A 73 5.40 -4.56 14.72
C SER A 73 4.50 -5.80 14.52
N ALA A 74 4.97 -6.82 13.81
CA ALA A 74 4.25 -8.10 13.70
C ALA A 74 4.18 -8.83 15.05
N ASP A 75 5.25 -8.82 15.84
CA ASP A 75 5.29 -9.44 17.17
C ASP A 75 4.26 -8.85 18.13
N ILE A 76 4.09 -7.52 18.12
CA ILE A 76 3.06 -6.84 18.91
C ILE A 76 1.66 -7.33 18.50
N MET A 77 1.38 -7.38 17.19
CA MET A 77 0.10 -7.89 16.68
C MET A 77 -0.12 -9.36 17.08
N HIS A 78 0.90 -10.20 16.94
CA HIS A 78 0.86 -11.62 17.29
C HIS A 78 0.64 -11.84 18.79
N ALA A 79 1.28 -11.05 19.66
CA ALA A 79 1.04 -11.12 21.10
C ALA A 79 -0.41 -10.80 21.44
N LYS A 80 -1.00 -9.79 20.77
CA LYS A 80 -2.44 -9.46 20.90
C LYS A 80 -3.34 -10.60 20.43
N TRP A 81 -3.03 -11.20 19.27
CA TRP A 81 -3.80 -12.36 18.76
C TRP A 81 -3.73 -13.55 19.72
N GLN A 82 -2.55 -13.84 20.26
CA GLN A 82 -2.37 -14.91 21.24
C GLN A 82 -3.25 -14.66 22.48
N HIS A 83 -3.24 -13.44 23.00
CA HIS A 83 -4.05 -13.07 24.17
C HIS A 83 -5.55 -13.20 23.88
N LEU A 84 -6.03 -12.65 22.76
CA LEU A 84 -7.44 -12.75 22.35
C LEU A 84 -7.90 -14.20 22.21
N VAL A 85 -7.07 -15.06 21.60
CA VAL A 85 -7.41 -16.48 21.48
C VAL A 85 -7.47 -17.16 22.85
N THR A 86 -6.55 -16.83 23.79
CA THR A 86 -6.62 -17.38 25.16
C THR A 86 -7.87 -16.95 25.92
N GLU A 87 -8.45 -15.80 25.60
CA GLU A 87 -9.73 -15.32 26.15
C GLU A 87 -10.96 -15.92 25.43
N GLY A 88 -10.74 -16.74 24.40
CA GLY A 88 -11.80 -17.38 23.60
C GLY A 88 -12.22 -16.59 22.36
N HIS A 89 -11.62 -15.42 22.10
CA HIS A 89 -11.85 -14.62 20.91
C HIS A 89 -11.00 -15.15 19.73
N THR A 90 -11.54 -16.15 19.04
CA THR A 90 -10.85 -16.81 17.91
C THR A 90 -11.19 -16.22 16.55
N HIS A 91 -12.26 -15.43 16.44
CA HIS A 91 -12.68 -14.73 15.22
C HIS A 91 -12.18 -13.30 15.27
N LEU A 92 -11.31 -12.92 14.34
CA LEU A 92 -10.66 -11.61 14.31
C LEU A 92 -10.90 -10.93 12.95
N ASP A 93 -11.20 -9.63 12.97
CA ASP A 93 -11.25 -8.82 11.75
C ASP A 93 -9.83 -8.47 11.30
N MET A 94 -9.39 -9.07 10.20
CA MET A 94 -8.06 -8.84 9.64
C MET A 94 -7.82 -7.38 9.28
N PHE A 95 -8.84 -6.63 8.85
CA PHE A 95 -8.66 -5.21 8.51
C PHE A 95 -8.33 -4.38 9.74
N GLU A 96 -8.99 -4.62 10.88
CA GLU A 96 -8.71 -3.89 12.13
C GLU A 96 -7.27 -4.10 12.59
N HIS A 97 -6.87 -5.36 12.76
CA HIS A 97 -5.57 -5.70 13.32
C HIS A 97 -4.40 -5.34 12.40
N ILE A 98 -4.52 -5.63 11.11
CA ILE A 98 -3.43 -5.43 10.15
C ILE A 98 -3.29 -3.94 9.80
N SER A 99 -4.37 -3.16 9.78
CA SER A 99 -4.27 -1.70 9.57
C SER A 99 -3.51 -1.02 10.72
N LEU A 100 -3.73 -1.46 11.97
CA LEU A 100 -2.97 -0.96 13.11
C LEU A 100 -1.49 -1.34 13.01
N MET A 101 -1.18 -2.59 12.65
CA MET A 101 0.19 -3.07 12.53
C MET A 101 0.97 -2.38 11.40
N THR A 102 0.36 -2.23 10.22
CA THR A 102 0.97 -1.53 9.08
C THR A 102 1.11 -0.02 9.31
N LEU A 103 0.19 0.61 10.06
CA LEU A 103 0.36 2.01 10.47
C LEU A 103 1.55 2.16 11.43
N ASP A 104 1.65 1.27 12.42
CA ASP A 104 2.74 1.26 13.39
C ASP A 104 4.11 1.09 12.74
N SER A 105 4.27 0.11 11.84
CA SER A 105 5.51 -0.11 11.09
C SER A 105 5.82 1.06 10.16
N LEU A 106 4.82 1.61 9.46
CA LEU A 106 5.01 2.78 8.60
C LEU A 106 5.51 3.98 9.39
N GLN A 107 4.89 4.29 10.53
CA GLN A 107 5.29 5.40 11.38
C GLN A 107 6.73 5.25 11.85
N LYS A 108 7.13 4.05 12.30
CA LYS A 108 8.49 3.76 12.78
C LYS A 108 9.52 3.84 11.66
N CYS A 109 9.22 3.29 10.49
CA CYS A 109 10.13 3.25 9.35
C CYS A 109 10.23 4.62 8.64
N VAL A 110 9.12 5.13 8.14
CA VAL A 110 9.07 6.25 7.18
C VAL A 110 9.06 7.60 7.91
N PHE A 111 8.44 7.64 9.10
CA PHE A 111 8.27 8.88 9.87
C PHE A 111 9.14 8.97 11.12
N SER A 112 9.97 7.95 11.39
CA SER A 112 10.77 7.85 12.63
C SER A 112 9.96 8.17 13.89
N PHE A 113 8.69 7.76 13.92
CA PHE A 113 7.73 8.11 14.96
C PHE A 113 7.12 6.84 15.56
N ASP A 114 7.03 6.77 16.89
CA ASP A 114 6.43 5.64 17.59
C ASP A 114 5.21 6.12 18.38
N SER A 115 4.03 5.67 17.95
CA SER A 115 2.74 6.05 18.54
C SER A 115 2.15 4.99 19.45
N ASN A 116 2.73 3.78 19.45
CA ASN A 116 2.14 2.56 20.01
C ASN A 116 0.67 2.38 19.58
N CYS A 117 0.33 2.69 18.32
CA CYS A 117 -1.06 2.70 17.87
C CYS A 117 -1.74 1.33 17.91
N GLN A 118 -1.00 0.22 17.99
CA GLN A 118 -1.60 -1.13 18.09
C GLN A 118 -2.28 -1.40 19.45
N GLU A 119 -1.91 -0.67 20.50
CA GLU A 119 -2.38 -0.91 21.87
C GLU A 119 -3.77 -0.32 22.14
N LYS A 120 -4.18 0.67 21.37
CA LYS A 120 -5.44 1.42 21.56
C LYS A 120 -6.16 1.63 20.23
N PRO A 121 -7.49 1.78 20.24
CA PRO A 121 -8.23 2.17 19.05
C PRO A 121 -7.64 3.46 18.45
N SER A 122 -7.40 3.46 17.13
CA SER A 122 -6.80 4.59 16.42
C SER A 122 -7.87 5.48 15.80
N GLU A 123 -8.05 6.67 16.35
CA GLU A 123 -8.91 7.70 15.75
C GLU A 123 -8.48 8.06 14.33
N TYR A 124 -7.17 7.97 14.05
CA TYR A 124 -6.62 8.19 12.71
C TYR A 124 -7.18 7.16 11.71
N ILE A 125 -7.10 5.85 12.03
CA ILE A 125 -7.61 4.79 11.14
C ILE A 125 -9.11 4.95 10.93
N ALA A 126 -9.88 5.23 11.98
CA ALA A 126 -11.31 5.48 11.87
C ALA A 126 -11.62 6.67 10.92
N ALA A 127 -10.84 7.75 11.01
CA ALA A 127 -10.97 8.89 10.10
C ALA A 127 -10.59 8.54 8.65
N ILE A 128 -9.57 7.72 8.42
CA ILE A 128 -9.18 7.24 7.07
C ILE A 128 -10.29 6.39 6.44
N LEU A 129 -10.91 5.50 7.23
CA LEU A 129 -12.07 4.71 6.80
C LEU A 129 -13.25 5.61 6.41
N GLU A 130 -13.56 6.60 7.25
CA GLU A 130 -14.64 7.57 6.99
C GLU A 130 -14.35 8.40 5.73
N LEU A 131 -13.12 8.92 5.58
CA LEU A 131 -12.71 9.69 4.40
C LEU A 131 -12.83 8.86 3.12
N SER A 132 -12.34 7.62 3.13
CA SER A 132 -12.37 6.72 1.98
C SER A 132 -13.80 6.41 1.54
N ALA A 133 -14.69 6.10 2.49
CA ALA A 133 -16.10 5.86 2.23
C ALA A 133 -16.81 7.13 1.70
N LEU A 134 -16.54 8.29 2.28
CA LEU A 134 -17.12 9.57 1.86
C LEU A 134 -16.68 9.99 0.45
N VAL A 135 -15.41 9.76 0.08
CA VAL A 135 -14.92 10.03 -1.28
C VAL A 135 -15.57 9.08 -2.29
N ALA A 136 -15.65 7.79 -1.97
CA ALA A 136 -16.30 6.80 -2.83
C ALA A 136 -17.80 7.12 -3.03
N LYS A 137 -18.50 7.49 -1.94
CA LYS A 137 -19.90 7.91 -1.96
C LYS A 137 -20.09 9.18 -2.79
N ARG A 138 -19.24 10.19 -2.59
CA ARG A 138 -19.27 11.45 -3.35
C ARG A 138 -19.14 11.21 -4.85
N HIS A 139 -18.21 10.34 -5.26
CA HIS A 139 -18.00 9.99 -6.67
C HIS A 139 -19.25 9.38 -7.34
N GLN A 140 -20.10 8.67 -6.58
CA GLN A 140 -21.35 8.11 -7.09
C GLN A 140 -22.49 9.14 -7.17
N GLN A 141 -22.35 10.31 -6.53
CA GLN A 141 -23.39 11.32 -6.41
C GLN A 141 -23.04 12.56 -7.24
N ILE A 142 -23.35 12.52 -8.54
CA ILE A 142 -22.96 13.55 -9.53
C ILE A 142 -23.28 14.98 -9.08
N PHE A 143 -24.45 15.21 -8.46
CA PHE A 143 -24.84 16.54 -7.95
C PHE A 143 -23.94 17.07 -6.83
N LEU A 144 -23.24 16.19 -6.12
CA LEU A 144 -22.31 16.50 -5.04
C LEU A 144 -20.85 16.59 -5.51
N ASN A 145 -20.60 16.54 -6.83
CA ASN A 145 -19.29 16.85 -7.37
C ASN A 145 -18.93 18.33 -7.20
N VAL A 146 -19.93 19.21 -7.13
CA VAL A 146 -19.73 20.64 -6.84
C VAL A 146 -19.37 20.84 -5.37
N ASP A 147 -18.15 21.28 -5.10
CA ASP A 147 -17.60 21.47 -3.75
C ASP A 147 -18.52 22.27 -2.83
N LEU A 148 -19.05 23.40 -3.33
CA LEU A 148 -19.94 24.26 -2.54
C LEU A 148 -21.16 23.48 -2.03
N LEU A 149 -21.81 22.70 -2.89
CA LEU A 149 -22.97 21.91 -2.52
C LEU A 149 -22.58 20.79 -1.55
N TYR A 150 -21.48 20.08 -1.83
CA TYR A 150 -21.02 18.98 -0.99
C TYR A 150 -20.77 19.41 0.46
N TYR A 151 -20.06 20.52 0.66
CA TYR A 151 -19.73 20.98 2.01
C TYR A 151 -20.91 21.55 2.82
N LEU A 152 -22.07 21.78 2.18
CA LEU A 152 -23.32 22.12 2.86
C LEU A 152 -24.07 20.87 3.36
N THR A 153 -23.71 19.68 2.88
CA THR A 153 -24.33 18.41 3.32
C THR A 153 -23.75 17.91 4.66
N PRO A 154 -24.46 17.01 5.37
CA PRO A 154 -23.88 16.29 6.52
C PRO A 154 -22.58 15.57 6.17
N ASP A 155 -22.55 14.85 5.04
CA ASP A 155 -21.39 14.12 4.56
C ASP A 155 -20.17 15.03 4.36
N GLY A 156 -20.36 16.20 3.74
CA GLY A 156 -19.26 17.16 3.55
C GLY A 156 -18.76 17.80 4.85
N ARG A 157 -19.62 17.95 5.87
CA ARG A 157 -19.20 18.37 7.21
C ARG A 157 -18.41 17.28 7.93
N CYS A 158 -18.84 16.03 7.83
CA CYS A 158 -18.09 14.88 8.35
C CYS A 158 -16.73 14.76 7.66
N PHE A 159 -16.68 14.87 6.33
CA PHE A 159 -15.44 14.86 5.56
C PHE A 159 -14.45 15.93 6.06
N ARG A 160 -14.90 17.18 6.24
CA ARG A 160 -14.04 18.26 6.80
C ARG A 160 -13.57 17.98 8.23
N ARG A 161 -14.39 17.33 9.07
CA ARG A 161 -13.98 16.94 10.42
C ARG A 161 -12.91 15.85 10.36
N ALA A 162 -13.10 14.84 9.52
CA ALA A 162 -12.15 13.76 9.35
C ALA A 162 -10.81 14.26 8.74
N CYS A 163 -10.85 15.17 7.76
CA CYS A 163 -9.66 15.87 7.25
C CYS A 163 -8.87 16.54 8.38
N ARG A 164 -9.54 17.31 9.25
CA ARG A 164 -8.86 17.97 10.39
C ARG A 164 -8.22 16.97 11.35
N LEU A 165 -8.84 15.81 11.59
CA LEU A 165 -8.27 14.77 12.46
C LEU A 165 -6.99 14.19 11.87
N VAL A 166 -7.00 13.83 10.58
CA VAL A 166 -5.81 13.27 9.92
C VAL A 166 -4.70 14.31 9.74
N HIS A 167 -5.04 15.58 9.46
CA HIS A 167 -4.07 16.69 9.40
C HIS A 167 -3.43 16.98 10.76
N ASN A 168 -4.22 16.99 11.83
CA ASN A 168 -3.68 17.17 13.17
C ASN A 168 -2.70 16.05 13.53
N PHE A 169 -3.00 14.81 13.13
CA PHE A 169 -2.13 13.68 13.37
C PHE A 169 -0.80 13.82 12.63
N THR A 170 -0.82 14.16 11.33
CA THR A 170 0.41 14.35 10.55
C THR A 170 1.19 15.58 11.00
N ASP A 171 0.53 16.68 11.39
CA ASP A 171 1.17 17.85 11.99
C ASP A 171 1.92 17.48 13.28
N VAL A 172 1.34 16.65 14.16
CA VAL A 172 2.02 16.16 15.38
C VAL A 172 3.27 15.36 15.02
N VAL A 173 3.18 14.44 14.06
CA VAL A 173 4.32 13.62 13.60
C VAL A 173 5.44 14.52 13.05
N ILE A 174 5.10 15.48 12.20
CA ILE A 174 6.06 16.44 11.62
C ILE A 174 6.71 17.28 12.72
N GLN A 175 5.93 17.83 13.63
CA GLN A 175 6.43 18.68 14.71
C GLN A 175 7.35 17.92 15.67
N GLU A 176 6.98 16.68 16.02
CA GLU A 176 7.81 15.85 16.88
C GLU A 176 9.15 15.54 16.21
N ARG A 177 9.13 15.20 14.91
CA ARG A 177 10.37 14.99 14.17
C ARG A 177 11.23 16.26 14.14
N ARG A 178 10.64 17.43 13.86
CA ARG A 178 11.34 18.73 13.90
C ARG A 178 12.02 19.01 15.24
N ARG A 179 11.41 18.60 16.37
CA ARG A 179 11.99 18.77 17.72
C ARG A 179 13.15 17.83 18.00
N THR A 180 13.08 16.61 17.48
CA THR A 180 14.13 15.58 17.69
C THR A 180 15.33 15.74 16.76
N LEU A 181 15.20 16.50 15.67
CA LEU A 181 16.30 16.78 14.75
C LEU A 181 17.38 17.63 15.43
N PRO A 182 18.69 17.37 15.18
CA PRO A 182 19.77 18.16 15.76
C PRO A 182 19.66 19.63 15.36
N SER A 183 19.72 20.56 16.32
CA SER A 183 19.69 22.00 16.05
C SER A 183 21.01 22.55 15.49
N GLN A 184 22.11 21.83 15.68
CA GLN A 184 23.44 22.13 15.15
C GLN A 184 24.04 20.86 14.50
N GLY A 185 24.86 21.03 13.45
CA GLY A 185 25.48 19.89 12.76
C GLY A 185 24.54 19.10 11.85
N ILE A 186 23.44 19.71 11.37
CA ILE A 186 22.48 19.07 10.44
C ILE A 186 23.18 18.51 9.20
N ASP A 187 24.15 19.24 8.64
CA ASP A 187 24.90 18.80 7.46
C ASP A 187 25.76 17.56 7.76
N ASP A 188 26.34 17.47 8.97
CA ASP A 188 27.12 16.31 9.39
C ASP A 188 26.21 15.12 9.71
N PHE A 189 25.04 15.37 10.30
CA PHE A 189 23.99 14.36 10.50
C PHE A 189 23.49 13.80 9.16
N LEU A 190 23.21 14.66 8.19
CA LEU A 190 22.82 14.26 6.83
C LEU A 190 23.92 13.48 6.13
N LYS A 191 25.18 13.95 6.19
CA LYS A 191 26.32 13.20 5.64
C LYS A 191 26.48 11.85 6.31
N ALA A 192 26.31 11.76 7.63
CA ALA A 192 26.38 10.51 8.37
C ALA A 192 25.25 9.55 7.96
N LYS A 193 24.00 10.01 7.93
CA LYS A 193 22.84 9.20 7.49
C LYS A 193 22.90 8.82 6.01
N ALA A 194 23.34 9.73 5.14
CA ALA A 194 23.53 9.45 3.72
C ALA A 194 24.65 8.43 3.49
N LYS A 195 25.78 8.56 4.22
CA LYS A 195 26.88 7.59 4.18
C LYS A 195 26.46 6.22 4.71
N ALA A 196 25.67 6.20 5.78
CA ALA A 196 25.09 4.99 6.34
C ALA A 196 23.92 4.45 5.50
N LYS A 197 23.41 5.24 4.55
CA LYS A 197 22.20 4.96 3.76
C LYS A 197 21.00 4.62 4.64
N THR A 198 20.73 5.49 5.62
CA THR A 198 19.66 5.37 6.64
C THR A 198 18.82 6.66 6.74
N LEU A 199 18.73 7.43 5.66
CA LEU A 199 17.93 8.65 5.62
C LEU A 199 16.45 8.30 5.39
N ASP A 200 15.68 8.35 6.47
CA ASP A 200 14.25 8.05 6.44
C ASP A 200 13.49 9.12 5.63
N PHE A 201 12.31 8.78 5.13
CA PHE A 201 11.48 9.65 4.29
C PHE A 201 11.21 11.02 4.92
N ILE A 202 10.85 11.06 6.21
CA ILE A 202 10.57 12.34 6.89
C ILE A 202 11.82 13.22 6.99
N ASP A 203 13.02 12.63 7.09
CA ASP A 203 14.27 13.39 7.07
C ASP A 203 14.54 13.96 5.69
N VAL A 204 14.26 13.19 4.63
CA VAL A 204 14.31 13.69 3.25
C VAL A 204 13.37 14.88 3.08
N LEU A 205 12.11 14.78 3.54
CA LEU A 205 11.14 15.87 3.44
C LEU A 205 11.58 17.14 4.18
N LEU A 206 12.11 17.00 5.39
CA LEU A 206 12.42 18.13 6.27
C LEU A 206 13.77 18.78 5.96
N LEU A 207 14.73 18.03 5.42
CA LEU A 207 16.12 18.46 5.33
C LEU A 207 16.61 18.66 3.89
N THR A 208 15.91 18.14 2.89
CA THR A 208 16.33 18.30 1.49
C THR A 208 16.08 19.73 1.02
N LYS A 209 17.10 20.28 0.35
CA LYS A 209 17.07 21.59 -0.31
C LYS A 209 17.27 21.41 -1.81
N ASP A 210 16.66 22.26 -2.61
CA ASP A 210 16.87 22.34 -4.05
C ASP A 210 18.25 22.97 -4.40
N GLU A 211 18.51 23.13 -5.70
CA GLU A 211 19.76 23.69 -6.23
C GLU A 211 19.98 25.15 -5.77
N ASP A 212 18.92 25.88 -5.46
CA ASP A 212 18.94 27.24 -4.93
C ASP A 212 19.03 27.28 -3.38
N GLY A 213 19.13 26.11 -2.74
CA GLY A 213 19.22 25.97 -1.28
C GLY A 213 17.88 26.12 -0.56
N LYS A 214 16.75 26.12 -1.28
CA LYS A 214 15.40 26.26 -0.73
C LYS A 214 14.79 24.88 -0.44
N GLY A 215 14.22 24.71 0.74
CA GLY A 215 13.47 23.51 1.13
C GLY A 215 12.04 23.51 0.61
N LEU A 216 11.33 22.40 0.84
CA LEU A 216 9.88 22.32 0.62
C LEU A 216 9.14 23.33 1.52
N SER A 217 7.98 23.82 1.06
CA SER A 217 7.10 24.62 1.92
C SER A 217 6.42 23.75 2.97
N ASP A 218 5.94 24.36 4.05
CA ASP A 218 5.19 23.63 5.08
C ASP A 218 3.91 22.99 4.53
N GLU A 219 3.27 23.60 3.52
CA GLU A 219 2.14 22.97 2.82
C GLU A 219 2.57 21.72 2.03
N ASP A 220 3.70 21.79 1.31
CA ASP A 220 4.19 20.66 0.53
C ASP A 220 4.68 19.52 1.44
N ILE A 221 5.34 19.83 2.56
CA ILE A 221 5.74 18.84 3.56
C ILE A 221 4.53 18.12 4.14
N ARG A 222 3.47 18.87 4.52
CA ARG A 222 2.24 18.27 5.04
C ARG A 222 1.56 17.41 3.97
N ALA A 223 1.44 17.89 2.74
CA ALA A 223 0.80 17.17 1.65
C ALA A 223 1.52 15.83 1.35
N GLU A 224 2.86 15.83 1.34
CA GLU A 224 3.61 14.58 1.19
C GLU A 224 3.46 13.68 2.42
N ALA A 225 3.48 14.22 3.64
CA ALA A 225 3.26 13.43 4.84
C ALA A 225 1.86 12.78 4.87
N ASP A 226 0.80 13.53 4.55
CA ASP A 226 -0.58 13.02 4.44
C ASP A 226 -0.69 11.93 3.36
N THR A 227 -0.09 12.18 2.19
CA THR A 227 -0.06 11.23 1.07
C THR A 227 0.59 9.92 1.49
N PHE A 228 1.80 9.97 2.04
CA PHE A 228 2.55 8.75 2.38
C PHE A 228 2.02 8.06 3.62
N MET A 229 1.48 8.79 4.60
CA MET A 229 0.84 8.19 5.77
C MET A 229 -0.38 7.37 5.36
N PHE A 230 -1.21 7.86 4.44
CA PHE A 230 -2.34 7.10 3.90
C PHE A 230 -1.87 5.93 3.00
N GLU A 231 -1.09 6.21 1.95
CA GLU A 231 -0.76 5.21 0.93
C GLU A 231 0.10 4.07 1.46
N GLY A 232 0.95 4.34 2.46
CA GLY A 232 1.93 3.39 2.97
C GLY A 232 1.36 2.28 3.86
N HIS A 233 0.25 2.52 4.57
CA HIS A 233 -0.33 1.53 5.49
C HIS A 233 -1.58 0.87 4.91
N ASP A 234 -2.53 1.66 4.42
CA ASP A 234 -3.88 1.19 4.11
C ASP A 234 -3.87 0.20 2.93
N THR A 235 -3.00 0.46 1.94
CA THR A 235 -2.83 -0.44 0.78
C THR A 235 -2.20 -1.78 1.16
N THR A 236 -1.18 -1.77 2.03
CA THR A 236 -0.52 -2.99 2.52
C THR A 236 -1.45 -3.78 3.43
N ALA A 237 -2.25 -3.11 4.26
CA ALA A 237 -3.25 -3.74 5.11
C ALA A 237 -4.25 -4.55 4.28
N SER A 238 -4.82 -3.94 3.23
CA SER A 238 -5.66 -4.67 2.27
C SER A 238 -4.93 -5.86 1.64
N GLY A 239 -3.69 -5.67 1.18
CA GLY A 239 -2.90 -6.75 0.58
C GLY A 239 -2.77 -7.95 1.52
N LEU A 240 -2.31 -7.73 2.75
CA LEU A 240 -2.13 -8.77 3.77
C LEU A 240 -3.44 -9.44 4.17
N SER A 241 -4.51 -8.67 4.43
CA SER A 241 -5.82 -9.22 4.81
C SER A 241 -6.34 -10.19 3.73
N TRP A 242 -6.27 -9.81 2.46
CA TRP A 242 -6.69 -10.69 1.37
C TRP A 242 -5.75 -11.86 1.10
N VAL A 243 -4.45 -11.73 1.39
CA VAL A 243 -3.53 -12.89 1.34
C VAL A 243 -3.89 -13.92 2.40
N LEU A 244 -4.12 -13.49 3.64
CA LEU A 244 -4.55 -14.37 4.72
C LEU A 244 -5.89 -15.02 4.41
N TYR A 245 -6.85 -14.28 3.84
CA TYR A 245 -8.12 -14.84 3.36
C TYR A 245 -7.91 -15.99 2.37
N ASN A 246 -7.09 -15.77 1.34
CA ASN A 246 -6.85 -16.78 0.31
C ASN A 246 -6.15 -18.01 0.90
N LEU A 247 -5.14 -17.83 1.75
CA LEU A 247 -4.45 -18.95 2.40
C LEU A 247 -5.34 -19.68 3.42
N ALA A 248 -6.29 -18.99 4.06
CA ALA A 248 -7.27 -19.63 4.92
C ALA A 248 -8.18 -20.59 4.13
N LYS A 249 -8.56 -20.21 2.90
CA LYS A 249 -9.34 -21.04 1.98
C LYS A 249 -8.55 -22.18 1.35
N HIS A 250 -7.21 -22.12 1.37
CA HIS A 250 -6.29 -23.07 0.73
C HIS A 250 -5.24 -23.58 1.73
N PRO A 251 -5.63 -24.45 2.68
CA PRO A 251 -4.75 -24.93 3.75
C PRO A 251 -3.48 -25.62 3.23
N GLU A 252 -3.52 -26.24 2.06
CA GLU A 252 -2.37 -26.85 1.39
C GLU A 252 -1.30 -25.81 0.98
N TYR A 253 -1.72 -24.65 0.48
CA TYR A 253 -0.80 -23.55 0.17
C TYR A 253 -0.31 -22.88 1.44
N GLN A 254 -1.18 -22.75 2.45
CA GLN A 254 -0.79 -22.22 3.75
C GLN A 254 0.32 -23.08 4.41
N GLU A 255 0.16 -24.40 4.38
CA GLU A 255 1.13 -25.34 4.92
C GLU A 255 2.44 -25.34 4.12
N ARG A 256 2.37 -25.27 2.80
CA ARG A 256 3.58 -25.17 1.97
C ARG A 256 4.35 -23.86 2.22
N CYS A 257 3.66 -22.73 2.37
CA CYS A 257 4.30 -21.47 2.80
C CYS A 257 4.96 -21.62 4.17
N ARG A 258 4.29 -22.27 5.13
CA ARG A 258 4.84 -22.52 6.47
C ARG A 258 6.12 -23.36 6.40
N GLN A 259 6.10 -24.45 5.64
CA GLN A 259 7.27 -25.32 5.43
C GLN A 259 8.43 -24.56 4.79
N GLU A 260 8.17 -23.74 3.76
CA GLU A 260 9.20 -22.89 3.14
C GLU A 260 9.89 -21.97 4.16
N VAL A 261 9.12 -21.35 5.06
CA VAL A 261 9.68 -20.48 6.11
C VAL A 261 10.39 -21.29 7.20
N GLN A 262 9.87 -22.45 7.59
CA GLN A 262 10.52 -23.33 8.57
C GLN A 262 11.86 -23.85 8.06
N GLU A 263 11.95 -24.21 6.79
CA GLU A 263 13.19 -24.65 6.15
C GLU A 263 14.24 -23.55 6.12
N LEU A 264 13.84 -22.32 5.77
CA LEU A 264 14.70 -21.14 5.80
C LEU A 264 15.33 -20.88 7.18
N LEU A 265 14.56 -21.12 8.26
CA LEU A 265 14.96 -20.81 9.64
C LEU A 265 15.47 -22.00 10.45
N ARG A 266 15.53 -23.20 9.86
CA ARG A 266 15.75 -24.49 10.56
C ARG A 266 16.94 -24.47 11.54
N ASP A 267 18.06 -23.88 11.11
CA ASP A 267 19.34 -23.93 11.85
C ASP A 267 19.71 -22.55 12.46
N ARG A 268 18.73 -21.68 12.69
CA ARG A 268 18.97 -20.30 13.17
C ARG A 268 18.46 -20.07 14.58
N GLU A 269 19.31 -19.45 15.40
CA GLU A 269 18.98 -18.90 16.71
C GLU A 269 19.59 -17.49 16.83
N PRO A 270 18.79 -16.41 16.93
CA PRO A 270 17.32 -16.38 16.93
C PRO A 270 16.71 -16.68 15.55
N LYS A 271 15.46 -17.17 15.53
CA LYS A 271 14.64 -17.36 14.32
C LYS A 271 14.18 -16.01 13.73
N GLU A 272 15.12 -15.23 13.21
CA GLU A 272 14.88 -13.93 12.57
C GLU A 272 15.00 -14.02 11.04
N ILE A 273 14.10 -13.32 10.33
CA ILE A 273 14.14 -13.17 8.88
C ILE A 273 14.96 -11.92 8.53
N GLU A 274 16.01 -12.10 7.75
CA GLU A 274 16.87 -11.03 7.25
C GLU A 274 16.51 -10.64 5.81
N TRP A 275 17.07 -9.52 5.33
CA TRP A 275 16.76 -8.99 4.01
C TRP A 275 17.06 -9.98 2.87
N ASP A 276 18.22 -10.65 2.94
CA ASP A 276 18.66 -11.55 1.87
C ASP A 276 17.84 -12.85 1.84
N ASP A 277 17.12 -13.17 2.93
CA ASP A 277 16.21 -14.31 3.00
C ASP A 277 14.93 -14.13 2.19
N LEU A 278 14.51 -12.89 1.95
CA LEU A 278 13.28 -12.60 1.20
C LEU A 278 13.30 -13.14 -0.22
N ALA A 279 14.50 -13.33 -0.79
CA ALA A 279 14.70 -13.97 -2.09
C ALA A 279 14.50 -15.49 -2.04
N GLN A 280 14.63 -16.10 -0.86
CA GLN A 280 14.50 -17.53 -0.59
C GLN A 280 13.07 -17.94 -0.17
N LEU A 281 12.09 -17.04 -0.34
CA LEU A 281 10.67 -17.29 -0.11
C LEU A 281 9.84 -17.24 -1.41
N PRO A 282 10.20 -18.02 -2.46
CA PRO A 282 9.56 -17.93 -3.77
C PRO A 282 8.08 -18.32 -3.74
N PHE A 283 7.69 -19.38 -3.01
CA PHE A 283 6.31 -19.84 -2.96
C PHE A 283 5.42 -18.87 -2.19
N LEU A 284 5.88 -18.36 -1.04
CA LEU A 284 5.20 -17.28 -0.32
C LEU A 284 5.05 -16.04 -1.20
N THR A 285 6.06 -15.69 -2.00
CA THR A 285 5.96 -14.59 -2.98
C THR A 285 4.90 -14.84 -4.05
N MET A 286 4.79 -16.08 -4.54
CA MET A 286 3.78 -16.48 -5.53
C MET A 286 2.36 -16.35 -4.94
N CYS A 287 2.16 -16.80 -3.70
CA CYS A 287 0.89 -16.66 -2.98
C CYS A 287 0.49 -15.19 -2.81
N ILE A 288 1.43 -14.31 -2.42
CA ILE A 288 1.18 -12.87 -2.33
C ILE A 288 0.75 -12.32 -3.69
N LYS A 289 1.49 -12.62 -4.76
CA LYS A 289 1.18 -12.11 -6.11
C LYS A 289 -0.19 -12.56 -6.61
N GLU A 290 -0.56 -13.82 -6.37
CA GLU A 290 -1.87 -14.34 -6.77
C GLU A 290 -3.01 -13.69 -5.96
N SER A 291 -2.80 -13.41 -4.69
CA SER A 291 -3.79 -12.66 -3.90
C SER A 291 -3.92 -11.21 -4.38
N LEU A 292 -2.81 -10.55 -4.74
CA LEU A 292 -2.84 -9.22 -5.35
C LEU A 292 -3.46 -9.20 -6.75
N ARG A 293 -3.52 -10.35 -7.44
CA ARG A 293 -4.24 -10.50 -8.72
C ARG A 293 -5.74 -10.58 -8.48
N LEU A 294 -6.18 -11.45 -7.57
CA LEU A 294 -7.61 -11.64 -7.27
C LEU A 294 -8.22 -10.45 -6.50
N HIS A 295 -7.44 -9.85 -5.60
CA HIS A 295 -7.86 -8.78 -4.71
C HIS A 295 -6.85 -7.63 -4.74
N PRO A 296 -6.68 -6.94 -5.89
CA PRO A 296 -5.74 -5.85 -5.99
C PRO A 296 -6.14 -4.73 -5.01
N PRO A 297 -5.22 -4.26 -4.14
CA PRO A 297 -5.54 -3.21 -3.18
C PRO A 297 -6.10 -1.97 -3.85
N VAL A 298 -5.56 -1.56 -5.00
CA VAL A 298 -6.15 -0.50 -5.84
C VAL A 298 -6.81 -1.15 -7.06
N THR A 299 -8.12 -0.96 -7.23
CA THR A 299 -8.92 -1.66 -8.25
C THR A 299 -8.99 -0.94 -9.58
N VAL A 300 -8.91 0.39 -9.57
CA VAL A 300 -9.02 1.26 -10.74
C VAL A 300 -8.12 2.48 -10.55
N ILE A 301 -7.49 2.91 -11.64
CA ILE A 301 -6.77 4.19 -11.73
C ILE A 301 -7.23 4.92 -12.98
N SER A 302 -7.16 6.25 -12.98
CA SER A 302 -7.54 7.06 -14.15
C SER A 302 -6.38 7.91 -14.67
N ARG A 303 -6.41 8.24 -15.96
CA ARG A 303 -5.51 9.18 -16.60
C ARG A 303 -6.26 10.00 -17.64
N ARG A 304 -5.89 11.26 -17.82
CA ARG A 304 -6.37 12.11 -18.91
C ARG A 304 -5.34 12.09 -20.04
N CYS A 305 -5.77 11.80 -21.26
CA CYS A 305 -4.89 11.82 -22.44
C CYS A 305 -4.45 13.26 -22.74
N THR A 306 -3.15 13.50 -22.84
CA THR A 306 -2.57 14.81 -23.20
C THR A 306 -2.48 15.03 -24.71
N GLN A 307 -2.60 13.96 -25.48
CA GLN A 307 -2.54 13.92 -26.94
C GLN A 307 -3.40 12.77 -27.47
N ASP A 308 -3.68 12.79 -28.77
CA ASP A 308 -4.34 11.68 -29.45
C ASP A 308 -3.47 10.41 -29.33
N THR A 309 -4.12 9.31 -28.97
CA THR A 309 -3.49 8.09 -28.48
C THR A 309 -3.97 6.92 -29.33
N VAL A 310 -3.12 6.44 -30.25
CA VAL A 310 -3.46 5.35 -31.19
C VAL A 310 -3.33 4.00 -30.49
N LEU A 311 -4.40 3.22 -30.48
CA LEU A 311 -4.45 1.87 -29.93
C LEU A 311 -3.86 0.83 -30.90
N PRO A 312 -3.43 -0.35 -30.40
CA PRO A 312 -2.86 -1.41 -31.25
C PRO A 312 -3.77 -1.91 -32.38
N ASP A 313 -5.09 -1.69 -32.27
CA ASP A 313 -6.08 -2.04 -33.30
C ASP A 313 -6.42 -0.88 -34.25
N GLY A 314 -5.62 0.19 -34.23
CA GLY A 314 -5.76 1.36 -35.09
C GLY A 314 -6.79 2.39 -34.63
N ARG A 315 -7.57 2.13 -33.59
CA ARG A 315 -8.50 3.13 -33.02
C ARG A 315 -7.75 4.25 -32.33
N VAL A 316 -8.32 5.46 -32.29
CA VAL A 316 -7.70 6.62 -31.63
C VAL A 316 -8.52 7.03 -30.41
N ILE A 317 -7.85 7.22 -29.28
CA ILE A 317 -8.40 7.90 -28.11
C ILE A 317 -8.03 9.39 -28.24
N PRO A 318 -9.02 10.30 -28.37
CA PRO A 318 -8.74 11.72 -28.50
C PRO A 318 -8.06 12.34 -27.27
N LYS A 319 -7.27 13.39 -27.51
CA LYS A 319 -6.78 14.29 -26.47
C LYS A 319 -7.91 14.78 -25.57
N GLY A 320 -7.65 14.81 -24.27
CA GLY A 320 -8.57 15.31 -23.25
C GLY A 320 -9.51 14.24 -22.67
N VAL A 321 -9.63 13.07 -23.30
CA VAL A 321 -10.43 11.95 -22.78
C VAL A 321 -9.82 11.38 -21.50
N ILE A 322 -10.68 11.07 -20.52
CA ILE A 322 -10.32 10.36 -19.30
C ILE A 322 -10.39 8.86 -19.56
N CYS A 323 -9.27 8.18 -19.42
CA CYS A 323 -9.13 6.73 -19.50
C CYS A 323 -9.15 6.14 -18.09
N LEU A 324 -10.09 5.24 -17.84
CA LEU A 324 -10.09 4.37 -16.66
C LEU A 324 -9.34 3.08 -16.99
N ILE A 325 -8.31 2.78 -16.19
CA ILE A 325 -7.59 1.50 -16.22
C ILE A 325 -8.15 0.67 -15.07
N SER A 326 -8.97 -0.33 -15.43
CA SER A 326 -9.43 -1.32 -14.45
C SER A 326 -8.30 -2.32 -14.19
N ILE A 327 -7.63 -2.18 -13.05
CA ILE A 327 -6.62 -3.14 -12.58
C ILE A 327 -7.32 -4.47 -12.30
N PHE A 328 -8.46 -4.43 -11.60
CA PHE A 328 -9.30 -5.60 -11.34
C PHE A 328 -9.67 -6.34 -12.63
N GLY A 329 -10.19 -5.63 -13.63
CA GLY A 329 -10.55 -6.23 -14.92
C GLY A 329 -9.35 -6.74 -15.72
N THR A 330 -8.18 -6.09 -15.61
CA THR A 330 -6.93 -6.56 -16.23
C THR A 330 -6.47 -7.89 -15.60
N HIS A 331 -6.59 -7.99 -14.27
CA HIS A 331 -6.19 -9.16 -13.49
C HIS A 331 -7.16 -10.34 -13.59
N HIS A 332 -8.40 -10.12 -14.02
CA HIS A 332 -9.43 -11.15 -14.20
C HIS A 332 -9.79 -11.36 -15.68
N ASN A 333 -9.02 -10.81 -16.62
CA ASN A 333 -9.29 -10.95 -18.05
C ASN A 333 -9.09 -12.42 -18.50
N PRO A 334 -10.14 -13.15 -18.90
CA PRO A 334 -10.05 -14.57 -19.24
C PRO A 334 -9.20 -14.83 -20.50
N SER A 335 -8.98 -13.82 -21.34
CA SER A 335 -8.07 -13.93 -22.49
C SER A 335 -6.58 -13.91 -22.09
N VAL A 336 -6.27 -13.56 -20.84
CA VAL A 336 -4.90 -13.48 -20.29
C VAL A 336 -4.71 -14.46 -19.14
N TRP A 337 -5.76 -14.66 -18.34
CA TRP A 337 -5.76 -15.48 -17.13
C TRP A 337 -6.78 -16.62 -17.30
N PRO A 338 -6.33 -17.83 -17.66
CA PRO A 338 -7.20 -19.01 -17.68
C PRO A 338 -7.80 -19.26 -16.31
N ASP A 339 -9.11 -19.57 -16.23
CA ASP A 339 -9.84 -19.71 -14.96
C ASP A 339 -9.60 -18.54 -13.99
N PRO A 340 -9.97 -17.30 -14.38
CA PRO A 340 -9.49 -16.08 -13.75
C PRO A 340 -9.91 -15.93 -12.27
N GLU A 341 -10.96 -16.62 -11.82
CA GLU A 341 -11.43 -16.57 -10.43
C GLU A 341 -10.73 -17.61 -9.52
N VAL A 342 -9.95 -18.54 -10.08
CA VAL A 342 -9.24 -19.58 -9.31
C VAL A 342 -7.96 -19.01 -8.73
N TYR A 343 -7.76 -19.21 -7.42
CA TYR A 343 -6.52 -18.92 -6.71
C TYR A 343 -5.46 -19.98 -7.02
N ASP A 344 -4.54 -19.64 -7.93
CA ASP A 344 -3.43 -20.50 -8.31
C ASP A 344 -2.09 -19.75 -8.21
N PRO A 345 -1.33 -19.94 -7.10
CA PRO A 345 -0.01 -19.34 -6.94
C PRO A 345 0.97 -19.70 -8.07
N PHE A 346 0.84 -20.88 -8.69
CA PHE A 346 1.78 -21.35 -9.72
C PHE A 346 1.69 -20.54 -11.02
N ARG A 347 0.66 -19.68 -11.20
CA ARG A 347 0.66 -18.67 -12.26
C ARG A 347 1.86 -17.74 -12.19
N PHE A 348 2.49 -17.61 -11.03
CA PHE A 348 3.68 -16.79 -10.83
C PHE A 348 4.98 -17.58 -10.73
N ASP A 349 4.93 -18.86 -11.11
CA ASP A 349 6.14 -19.64 -11.35
C ASP A 349 6.95 -19.01 -12.51
N PRO A 350 8.29 -18.96 -12.43
CA PRO A 350 9.12 -18.39 -13.49
C PRO A 350 8.81 -18.91 -14.90
N GLU A 351 8.51 -20.20 -15.05
CA GLU A 351 8.19 -20.78 -16.36
C GLU A 351 6.82 -20.32 -16.86
N ASN A 352 5.83 -20.17 -15.96
CA ASN A 352 4.47 -19.75 -16.31
C ASN A 352 4.33 -18.24 -16.55
N ILE A 353 5.30 -17.43 -16.09
CA ILE A 353 5.37 -15.99 -16.39
C ILE A 353 5.98 -15.75 -17.79
N LYS A 354 6.77 -16.70 -18.30
CA LYS A 354 7.48 -16.55 -19.57
C LYS A 354 6.49 -16.26 -20.72
N GLY A 355 6.71 -15.13 -21.40
CA GLY A 355 5.84 -14.69 -22.50
C GLY A 355 4.55 -13.97 -22.07
N ARG A 356 4.25 -13.86 -20.78
CA ARG A 356 3.16 -13.01 -20.29
C ARG A 356 3.53 -11.53 -20.48
N SER A 357 2.57 -10.73 -20.93
CA SER A 357 2.77 -9.28 -21.03
C SER A 357 3.16 -8.69 -19.66
N PRO A 358 4.16 -7.79 -19.59
CA PRO A 358 4.54 -7.14 -18.34
C PRO A 358 3.42 -6.28 -17.75
N LEU A 359 2.37 -6.00 -18.54
CA LEU A 359 1.21 -5.21 -18.13
C LEU A 359 -0.04 -6.05 -17.85
N ALA A 360 0.07 -7.38 -17.90
CA ALA A 360 -0.98 -8.28 -17.46
C ALA A 360 -1.18 -8.25 -15.94
N PHE A 361 -0.12 -7.95 -15.18
CA PHE A 361 -0.12 -7.94 -13.73
C PHE A 361 0.48 -6.64 -13.18
N ILE A 362 -0.38 -5.67 -12.88
CA ILE A 362 0.00 -4.31 -12.45
C ILE A 362 -0.60 -3.88 -11.09
N PRO A 363 -0.47 -4.67 -10.00
CA PRO A 363 -1.00 -4.27 -8.68
C PRO A 363 -0.35 -2.99 -8.14
N PHE A 364 0.87 -2.68 -8.58
CA PHE A 364 1.63 -1.49 -8.22
C PHE A 364 1.65 -0.45 -9.35
N SER A 365 0.70 -0.52 -10.30
CA SER A 365 0.71 0.23 -11.56
C SER A 365 2.00 -0.06 -12.37
N ALA A 366 2.24 0.70 -13.43
CA ALA A 366 3.45 0.65 -14.24
C ALA A 366 3.81 2.04 -14.80
N GLY A 367 4.98 2.14 -15.44
CA GLY A 367 5.47 3.39 -16.02
C GLY A 367 5.96 4.40 -14.98
N PRO A 368 6.12 5.68 -15.36
CA PRO A 368 6.72 6.70 -14.47
C PRO A 368 5.88 6.97 -13.22
N ARG A 369 4.57 6.70 -13.27
CA ARG A 369 3.61 6.87 -12.17
C ARG A 369 3.33 5.53 -11.45
N ASN A 370 4.29 4.61 -11.46
CA ASN A 370 4.21 3.39 -10.65
C ASN A 370 4.34 3.68 -9.15
N CYS A 371 3.98 2.72 -8.31
CA CYS A 371 4.11 2.84 -6.87
C CYS A 371 5.59 2.98 -6.48
N ILE A 372 5.91 4.05 -5.75
CA ILE A 372 7.26 4.29 -5.22
C ILE A 372 7.60 3.32 -4.07
N GLY A 373 6.58 2.93 -3.29
CA GLY A 373 6.71 2.06 -2.13
C GLY A 373 6.58 0.56 -2.43
N GLN A 374 6.63 0.13 -3.70
CA GLN A 374 6.43 -1.28 -4.07
C GLN A 374 7.38 -2.23 -3.31
N SER A 375 8.67 -1.88 -3.22
CA SER A 375 9.67 -2.69 -2.52
C SER A 375 9.44 -2.72 -1.01
N PHE A 376 8.99 -1.60 -0.42
CA PHE A 376 8.61 -1.51 0.98
C PHE A 376 7.43 -2.44 1.26
N ALA A 377 6.33 -2.30 0.52
CA ALA A 377 5.12 -3.10 0.70
C ALA A 377 5.38 -4.59 0.50
N MET A 378 6.09 -4.99 -0.56
CA MET A 378 6.42 -6.40 -0.78
C MET A 378 7.33 -6.98 0.32
N THR A 379 8.21 -6.18 0.89
CA THR A 379 9.06 -6.61 2.01
C THR A 379 8.23 -6.80 3.28
N GLU A 380 7.45 -5.79 3.65
CA GLU A 380 6.55 -5.83 4.81
C GLU A 380 5.58 -7.02 4.71
N MET A 381 4.91 -7.18 3.56
CA MET A 381 3.99 -8.29 3.34
C MET A 381 4.65 -9.66 3.52
N LYS A 382 5.88 -9.82 3.01
CA LYS A 382 6.62 -11.09 3.14
C LYS A 382 6.99 -11.40 4.58
N VAL A 383 7.56 -10.42 5.29
CA VAL A 383 7.99 -10.58 6.69
C VAL A 383 6.80 -10.90 7.57
N VAL A 384 5.75 -10.06 7.51
CA VAL A 384 4.56 -10.23 8.34
C VAL A 384 3.91 -11.57 8.05
N LEU A 385 3.67 -11.90 6.78
CA LEU A 385 3.03 -13.16 6.41
C LEU A 385 3.84 -14.37 6.86
N ALA A 386 5.14 -14.38 6.63
CA ALA A 386 6.01 -15.48 7.04
C ALA A 386 5.94 -15.71 8.56
N LEU A 387 6.07 -14.64 9.36
CA LEU A 387 5.99 -14.72 10.82
C LEU A 387 4.59 -15.14 11.31
N THR A 388 3.53 -14.65 10.66
CA THR A 388 2.15 -15.04 10.99
C THR A 388 1.94 -16.53 10.77
N LEU A 389 2.39 -17.08 9.64
CA LEU A 389 2.19 -18.49 9.29
C LEU A 389 3.00 -19.46 10.17
N LEU A 390 4.13 -19.01 10.72
CA LEU A 390 4.90 -19.79 11.70
C LEU A 390 4.19 -19.91 13.04
N ARG A 391 3.40 -18.91 13.44
CA ARG A 391 2.80 -18.84 14.78
C ARG A 391 1.34 -19.25 14.81
N PHE A 392 0.64 -19.05 13.69
CA PHE A 392 -0.78 -19.26 13.60
C PHE A 392 -1.17 -20.08 12.37
N ARG A 393 -2.25 -20.82 12.52
CA ARG A 393 -3.09 -21.29 11.43
C ARG A 393 -4.27 -20.33 11.31
N VAL A 394 -4.53 -19.89 10.09
CA VAL A 394 -5.68 -19.04 9.77
C VAL A 394 -6.71 -19.86 9.00
N LEU A 395 -7.97 -19.73 9.35
CA LEU A 395 -9.09 -20.52 8.83
C LEU A 395 -10.21 -19.59 8.37
N PRO A 396 -11.01 -20.00 7.37
CA PRO A 396 -12.13 -19.19 6.91
C PRO A 396 -13.15 -19.03 8.03
N ASP A 397 -13.79 -17.87 8.08
CA ASP A 397 -15.01 -17.71 8.88
C ASP A 397 -16.22 -18.32 8.15
N LYS A 398 -17.37 -18.37 8.83
CA LYS A 398 -18.63 -18.95 8.34
C LYS A 398 -19.16 -18.22 7.12
N GLU A 399 -19.04 -16.89 7.12
CA GLU A 399 -19.56 -16.04 6.04
C GLU A 399 -18.45 -15.66 5.07
N GLU A 400 -18.76 -15.68 3.78
CA GLU A 400 -17.82 -15.28 2.74
C GLU A 400 -17.79 -13.74 2.63
N PRO A 401 -16.60 -13.10 2.73
CA PRO A 401 -16.51 -11.65 2.71
C PRO A 401 -16.90 -11.09 1.35
N ARG A 402 -17.73 -10.04 1.36
CA ARG A 402 -18.11 -9.31 0.14
C ARG A 402 -17.12 -8.17 -0.10
N ARG A 403 -16.52 -8.12 -1.29
CA ARG A 403 -15.58 -7.07 -1.69
C ARG A 403 -16.25 -5.71 -1.68
N LYS A 404 -15.62 -4.70 -1.08
CA LYS A 404 -16.08 -3.32 -0.95
C LYS A 404 -14.98 -2.35 -1.38
N PRO A 405 -14.97 -1.84 -2.63
CA PRO A 405 -13.96 -0.90 -3.08
C PRO A 405 -14.25 0.52 -2.56
N GLU A 406 -13.40 1.01 -1.66
CA GLU A 406 -13.44 2.37 -1.08
C GLU A 406 -12.03 2.97 -1.11
N LEU A 407 -11.61 3.46 -2.28
CA LEU A 407 -10.22 3.79 -2.65
C LEU A 407 -9.30 2.57 -2.72
N ILE A 408 -9.35 1.72 -1.69
CA ILE A 408 -8.72 0.41 -1.65
C ILE A 408 -9.76 -0.72 -1.56
N MET A 409 -9.33 -1.96 -1.79
CA MET A 409 -10.19 -3.15 -1.70
C MET A 409 -10.42 -3.56 -0.23
N ARG A 410 -11.61 -3.27 0.30
CA ARG A 410 -12.05 -3.71 1.65
C ARG A 410 -13.05 -4.84 1.58
N ALA A 411 -13.55 -5.29 2.73
CA ALA A 411 -14.68 -6.19 2.85
C ALA A 411 -15.87 -5.51 3.56
N GLU A 412 -17.10 -5.78 3.12
CA GLU A 412 -18.32 -5.34 3.81
C GLU A 412 -18.38 -5.97 5.20
N GLY A 413 -18.46 -5.14 6.25
CA GLY A 413 -18.55 -5.62 7.63
C GLY A 413 -17.24 -6.12 8.24
N GLY A 414 -16.09 -5.94 7.57
CA GLY A 414 -14.79 -6.45 7.99
C GLY A 414 -14.41 -7.74 7.26
N LEU A 415 -13.16 -8.16 7.40
CA LEU A 415 -12.66 -9.43 6.86
C LEU A 415 -12.37 -10.38 8.02
N TRP A 416 -13.40 -11.09 8.44
CA TRP A 416 -13.34 -11.99 9.58
C TRP A 416 -12.69 -13.30 9.19
N LEU A 417 -11.69 -13.72 9.96
CA LEU A 417 -11.05 -15.04 9.86
C LEU A 417 -10.92 -15.63 11.27
N ARG A 418 -10.88 -16.97 11.33
CA ARG A 418 -10.57 -17.68 12.57
C ARG A 418 -9.06 -17.89 12.68
N VAL A 419 -8.51 -17.64 13.86
CA VAL A 419 -7.08 -17.76 14.15
C VAL A 419 -6.83 -18.81 15.23
N GLU A 420 -5.91 -19.74 14.96
CA GLU A 420 -5.50 -20.81 15.87
C GLU A 420 -3.98 -20.76 16.09
N PRO A 421 -3.49 -20.56 17.33
CA PRO A 421 -2.08 -20.67 17.66
C PRO A 421 -1.54 -22.07 17.37
N LEU A 422 -0.34 -22.14 16.80
CA LEU A 422 0.39 -23.39 16.61
C LEU A 422 1.13 -23.76 17.90
N SER A 423 1.13 -25.04 18.26
CA SER A 423 1.88 -25.55 19.42
C SER A 423 3.39 -25.38 19.22
N ALA A 424 4.16 -25.25 20.30
CA ALA A 424 5.63 -25.11 20.23
C ALA A 424 6.35 -26.25 19.48
N SER A 425 5.72 -27.41 19.29
CA SER A 425 6.23 -28.51 18.46
C SER A 425 6.02 -28.32 16.94
N GLN A 426 5.24 -27.33 16.54
CA GLN A 426 4.91 -26.95 15.15
C GLN A 426 5.52 -25.60 14.74
N GLN A 427 6.26 -24.94 15.65
CA GLN A 427 6.96 -23.67 15.46
C GLN A 427 8.46 -23.90 15.28
#